data_AF-A0A9N9AX77-F1
#
_entry.id   AF-A0A9N9AX77-F1
#
_cell.length_a   1.000
_cell.length_b   1.000
_cell.length_c   1.000
_cell.angle_alpha   90.00
_cell.angle_beta   90.00
_cell.angle_gamma   90.00
#
_symmetry.space_group_name_H-M   'P 1'
#
loop_
_entity.id
_entity.type
_entity.pdbx_description
1 polymer ?
#
loop_
_entity_poly.entity_id
_entity_poly.type
_entity_poly.pdbx_seq_one_letter_code
_entity_poly.pdbx_strand_id
1 'polypeptide(L)'
;MKKKKVMGNLHQHLTVAKDWIRVGLKEELRREYKRISKASVITEKEENNEIVVASEHVKEDKDNNKKLNESIQNLKNELTQLVAISKNKLNEREQVWLEILLEMQEVLTNNNQDDTAQKQLSKAKEKLNKKLRKGEIENICQLQEEITQLEKQQKQNYDRVTQIQIPPK
;
A
#
# COMPACT_ATOMS: atom_id res chain seq x y z
N MET A 1 66.12 59.98 14.49
CA MET A 1 64.90 59.74 15.31
C MET A 1 63.58 59.60 14.51
N LYS A 2 63.38 60.24 13.35
CA LYS A 2 62.10 60.20 12.62
C LYS A 2 61.68 58.81 12.08
N LYS A 3 62.62 57.97 11.61
CA LYS A 3 62.31 56.61 11.09
C LYS A 3 61.70 55.65 12.12
N LYS A 4 62.15 55.68 13.39
CA LYS A 4 61.59 54.83 14.46
C LYS A 4 60.13 55.16 14.77
N LYS A 5 59.75 56.45 14.72
CA LYS A 5 58.36 56.90 14.96
C LYS A 5 57.41 56.51 13.84
N VAL A 6 57.87 56.59 12.58
CA VAL A 6 57.10 56.14 11.40
C VAL A 6 56.88 54.62 11.42
N MET A 7 57.92 53.84 11.72
CA MET A 7 57.82 52.37 11.84
C MET A 7 56.90 51.95 13.01
N GLY A 8 56.93 52.67 14.13
CA GLY A 8 56.02 52.44 15.26
C GLY A 8 54.55 52.69 14.90
N ASN A 9 54.25 53.80 14.23
CA ASN A 9 52.89 54.09 13.76
C ASN A 9 52.40 53.07 12.73
N LEU A 10 53.26 52.68 11.76
CA LEU A 10 52.91 51.66 10.76
C LEU A 10 52.62 50.30 11.41
N HIS A 11 53.41 49.91 12.40
CA HIS A 11 53.18 48.68 13.16
C HIS A 11 51.84 48.73 13.90
N GLN A 12 51.51 49.86 14.54
CA GLN A 12 50.25 50.04 15.24
C GLN A 12 49.04 49.96 14.29
N HIS A 13 49.10 50.61 13.12
CA HIS A 13 48.05 50.51 12.10
C HIS A 13 47.89 49.08 11.55
N LEU A 14 48.99 48.36 11.33
CA LEU A 14 48.96 46.96 10.87
C LEU A 14 48.35 46.03 11.93
N THR A 15 48.63 46.24 13.21
CA THR A 15 48.03 45.46 14.31
C THR A 15 46.53 45.69 14.38
N VAL A 16 46.07 46.94 14.32
CA VAL A 16 44.64 47.26 14.30
C VAL A 16 43.96 46.63 13.08
N ALA A 17 44.56 46.72 11.88
CA ALA A 17 44.01 46.10 10.68
C ALA A 17 43.89 44.57 10.80
N LYS A 18 44.91 43.90 11.36
CA LYS A 18 44.88 42.46 11.61
C LYS A 18 43.79 42.06 12.60
N ASP A 19 43.59 42.83 13.65
CA ASP A 19 42.55 42.55 14.64
C ASP A 19 41.15 42.79 14.07
N TRP A 20 40.96 43.83 13.25
CA TRP A 20 39.69 44.06 12.53
C TRP A 20 39.36 42.90 11.57
N ILE A 21 40.33 42.43 10.78
CA ILE A 21 40.15 41.27 9.90
C ILE A 21 39.82 40.01 10.71
N ARG A 22 40.54 39.77 11.81
CA ARG A 22 40.31 38.61 12.68
C ARG A 22 38.90 38.63 13.30
N VAL A 23 38.45 39.80 13.78
CA VAL A 23 37.11 39.96 14.36
C VAL A 23 36.04 39.79 13.28
N GLY A 24 36.23 40.38 12.09
CA GLY A 24 35.33 40.22 10.95
C GLY A 24 35.15 38.76 10.54
N LEU A 25 36.24 38.02 10.37
CA LEU A 25 36.22 36.59 10.03
C LEU A 25 35.58 35.73 11.12
N LYS A 26 35.81 36.03 12.40
CA LYS A 26 35.16 35.32 13.52
C LYS A 26 33.65 35.52 13.51
N GLU A 27 33.19 36.75 13.27
CA GLU A 27 31.76 37.06 13.24
C GLU A 27 31.07 36.44 12.01
N GLU A 28 31.76 36.38 10.87
CA GLU A 28 31.27 35.70 9.67
C GLU A 28 31.16 34.18 9.88
N LEU A 29 32.19 33.53 10.44
CA LEU A 29 32.14 32.12 10.84
C LEU A 29 30.99 31.85 11.83
N ARG A 30 30.79 32.74 12.79
CA ARG A 30 29.68 32.62 13.76
C ARG A 30 28.32 32.70 13.09
N ARG A 31 28.14 33.60 12.12
CA ARG A 31 26.90 33.70 11.33
C ARG A 31 26.66 32.44 10.52
N GLU A 32 27.70 31.92 9.88
CA GLU A 32 27.58 30.74 9.03
C GLU A 32 27.28 29.48 9.85
N TYR A 33 27.96 29.29 10.98
CA TYR A 33 27.63 28.21 11.92
C TYR A 33 26.16 28.28 12.39
N LYS A 34 25.65 29.49 12.67
CA LYS A 34 24.25 29.69 13.06
C LYS A 34 23.27 29.38 11.93
N ARG A 35 23.64 29.62 10.67
CA ARG A 35 22.82 29.25 9.50
C ARG A 35 22.79 27.74 9.31
N ILE A 36 23.96 27.10 9.32
CA ILE A 36 24.09 25.63 9.17
C ILE A 36 23.31 24.91 10.28
N SER A 37 23.49 25.33 11.54
CA SER A 37 22.77 24.75 12.66
C SER A 37 21.25 24.88 12.52
N LYS A 38 20.75 26.02 12.05
CA LYS A 38 19.31 26.19 11.78
C LYS A 38 18.83 25.31 10.63
N ALA A 39 19.60 25.22 9.54
CA ALA A 39 19.25 24.39 8.40
C ALA A 39 19.17 22.91 8.80
N SER A 40 20.14 22.41 9.57
CA SER A 40 20.16 21.04 10.09
C SER A 40 18.90 20.70 10.91
N VAL A 41 18.46 21.63 11.77
CA VAL A 41 17.24 21.43 12.57
C VAL A 41 15.97 21.44 11.71
N ILE A 42 15.97 22.20 10.60
CA ILE A 42 14.84 22.22 9.66
C ILE A 42 14.80 20.89 8.89
N THR A 43 15.92 20.44 8.35
CA THR A 43 15.99 19.17 7.60
C THR A 43 15.62 17.98 8.47
N GLU A 44 16.10 17.91 9.72
CA GLU A 44 15.70 16.84 10.65
C GLU A 44 14.19 16.83 10.94
N LYS A 45 13.56 18.01 11.00
CA LYS A 45 12.10 18.10 11.19
C LYS A 45 11.32 17.68 9.94
N GLU A 46 11.82 18.03 8.76
CA GLU A 46 11.23 17.63 7.48
C GLU A 46 11.31 16.11 7.32
N GLU A 47 12.49 15.51 7.55
CA GLU A 47 12.68 14.06 7.52
C GLU A 47 11.79 13.34 8.54
N ASN A 48 11.70 13.84 9.78
CA ASN A 48 10.82 13.24 10.79
C ASN A 48 9.34 13.35 10.41
N ASN A 49 8.90 14.46 9.81
CA ASN A 49 7.54 14.60 9.32
C ASN A 49 7.25 13.61 8.18
N GLU A 50 8.17 13.44 7.23
CA GLU A 50 8.02 12.45 6.16
C GLU A 50 7.92 11.02 6.72
N ILE A 51 8.73 10.67 7.72
CA ILE A 51 8.67 9.36 8.40
C ILE A 51 7.31 9.17 9.08
N VAL A 52 6.80 10.18 9.79
CA VAL A 52 5.49 10.11 10.46
C VAL A 52 4.38 9.88 9.43
N VAL A 53 4.35 10.69 8.37
CA VAL A 53 3.35 10.57 7.29
C VAL A 53 3.43 9.19 6.63
N ALA A 54 4.62 8.70 6.29
CA ALA A 54 4.79 7.36 5.73
C ALA A 54 4.32 6.25 6.68
N SER A 55 4.60 6.40 7.99
CA SER A 55 4.17 5.43 9.01
C SER A 55 2.65 5.36 9.18
N GLU A 56 1.97 6.51 9.06
CA GLU A 56 0.51 6.59 9.11
C GLU A 56 -0.14 5.92 7.89
N HIS A 57 0.39 6.17 6.68
CA HIS A 57 -0.09 5.52 5.45
C HIS A 57 0.05 4.00 5.53
N VAL A 58 1.20 3.49 6.00
CA VAL A 58 1.43 2.05 6.18
C VAL A 58 0.44 1.45 7.19
N LYS A 59 0.08 2.19 8.25
CA LYS A 59 -0.88 1.74 9.24
C LYS A 59 -2.30 1.68 8.65
N GLU A 60 -2.70 2.71 7.91
CA GLU A 60 -4.00 2.76 7.23
C GLU A 60 -4.14 1.62 6.21
N ASP A 61 -3.11 1.35 5.41
CA ASP A 61 -3.09 0.24 4.47
C ASP A 61 -3.19 -1.13 5.16
N LYS A 62 -2.57 -1.30 6.33
CA LYS A 62 -2.70 -2.53 7.13
C LYS A 62 -4.13 -2.70 7.65
N ASP A 63 -4.73 -1.64 8.18
CA ASP A 63 -6.09 -1.69 8.71
C ASP A 63 -7.12 -1.94 7.58
N ASN A 64 -6.93 -1.35 6.40
CA ASN A 64 -7.76 -1.58 5.23
C ASN A 64 -7.64 -3.03 4.72
N ASN A 65 -6.42 -3.58 4.64
CA ASN A 65 -6.22 -4.99 4.29
C ASN A 65 -6.87 -5.95 5.29
N LYS A 66 -6.84 -5.61 6.59
CA LYS A 66 -7.50 -6.41 7.62
C LYS A 66 -9.02 -6.42 7.42
N LYS A 67 -9.64 -5.26 7.22
CA LYS A 67 -11.09 -5.14 6.96
C LYS A 67 -11.50 -5.88 5.69
N LEU A 68 -10.71 -5.76 4.62
CA LEU A 68 -10.95 -6.48 3.37
C LEU A 68 -10.91 -8.00 3.61
N ASN A 69 -9.93 -8.48 4.37
CA ASN A 69 -9.82 -9.90 4.71
C ASN A 69 -11.02 -10.40 5.54
N GLU A 70 -11.46 -9.62 6.53
CA GLU A 70 -12.67 -9.94 7.31
C GLU A 70 -13.91 -10.02 6.42
N SER A 71 -14.07 -9.10 5.47
CA SER A 71 -15.17 -9.11 4.50
C SER A 71 -15.15 -10.36 3.61
N ILE A 72 -13.99 -10.73 3.07
CA ILE A 72 -13.82 -11.95 2.25
C ILE A 72 -14.18 -13.19 3.07
N GLN A 73 -13.73 -13.29 4.32
CA GLN A 73 -14.05 -14.43 5.19
C GLN A 73 -15.55 -14.53 5.49
N ASN A 74 -16.21 -13.40 5.74
CA ASN A 74 -17.65 -13.37 5.96
C ASN A 74 -18.42 -13.87 4.74
N LEU A 75 -18.08 -13.38 3.54
CA LEU A 75 -18.71 -13.83 2.29
C LEU A 75 -18.43 -15.31 2.01
N LYS A 76 -17.21 -15.81 2.26
CA LYS A 76 -16.87 -17.23 2.14
C LYS A 76 -17.70 -18.10 3.08
N ASN A 77 -17.91 -17.65 4.32
CA ASN A 77 -18.74 -18.36 5.28
C ASN A 77 -20.21 -18.39 4.81
N GLU A 78 -20.73 -17.27 4.31
CA GLU A 78 -22.09 -17.19 3.76
C GLU A 78 -22.26 -18.13 2.55
N LEU A 79 -21.33 -18.08 1.59
CA LEU A 79 -21.33 -18.97 0.43
C LEU A 79 -21.26 -20.44 0.87
N THR A 80 -20.39 -20.77 1.83
CA THR A 80 -20.25 -22.15 2.36
C THR A 80 -21.57 -22.65 2.96
N GLN A 81 -22.26 -21.79 3.72
CA GLN A 81 -23.57 -22.12 4.29
C GLN A 81 -24.63 -22.32 3.20
N LEU A 82 -24.69 -21.44 2.20
CA LEU A 82 -25.62 -21.56 1.07
C LEU A 82 -25.35 -22.82 0.23
N VAL A 83 -24.08 -23.13 -0.02
CA VAL A 83 -23.69 -24.36 -0.73
C VAL A 83 -24.09 -25.59 0.09
N ALA A 84 -23.86 -25.60 1.40
CA ALA A 84 -24.30 -26.70 2.26
C ALA A 84 -25.82 -26.89 2.26
N ILE A 85 -26.58 -25.80 2.37
CA ILE A 85 -28.06 -25.82 2.30
C ILE A 85 -28.52 -26.34 0.94
N SER A 86 -27.90 -25.90 -0.16
CA SER A 86 -28.18 -26.39 -1.50
C SER A 86 -27.83 -27.86 -1.67
N LYS A 87 -26.67 -28.31 -1.18
CA LYS A 87 -26.25 -29.73 -1.23
C LYS A 87 -27.26 -30.65 -0.54
N ASN A 88 -27.86 -30.23 0.58
CA ASN A 88 -28.90 -30.99 1.28
C ASN A 88 -30.18 -31.20 0.45
N LYS A 89 -30.42 -30.39 -0.59
CA LYS A 89 -31.56 -30.51 -1.51
C LYS A 89 -31.23 -31.34 -2.76
N LEU A 90 -29.97 -31.68 -2.96
CA LEU A 90 -29.44 -32.28 -4.19
C LEU A 90 -28.98 -33.71 -3.93
N ASN A 91 -29.16 -34.58 -4.92
CA ASN A 91 -28.49 -35.89 -4.93
C ASN A 91 -27.01 -35.74 -5.31
N GLU A 92 -26.22 -36.80 -5.12
CA GLU A 92 -24.77 -36.80 -5.40
C GLU A 92 -24.43 -36.28 -6.81
N ARG A 93 -25.19 -36.69 -7.83
CA ARG A 93 -24.97 -36.25 -9.21
C ARG A 93 -25.23 -34.75 -9.39
N GLU A 94 -26.23 -34.21 -8.73
CA GLU A 94 -26.56 -32.79 -8.75
C GLU A 94 -25.56 -31.97 -7.93
N GLN A 95 -25.00 -32.52 -6.85
CA GLN A 95 -23.93 -31.88 -6.10
C GLN A 95 -22.66 -31.69 -6.96
N VAL A 96 -22.33 -32.66 -7.84
CA VAL A 96 -21.26 -32.49 -8.84
C VAL A 96 -21.56 -31.30 -9.76
N TRP A 97 -22.80 -31.11 -10.20
CA TRP A 97 -23.17 -29.94 -11.00
C TRP A 97 -23.03 -28.63 -10.22
N LEU A 98 -23.28 -28.64 -8.92
CA LEU A 98 -23.07 -27.47 -8.05
C LEU A 98 -21.58 -27.13 -7.93
N GLU A 99 -20.71 -28.12 -7.83
CA GLU A 99 -19.25 -27.92 -7.83
C GLU A 99 -18.75 -27.38 -9.17
N ILE A 100 -19.22 -27.95 -10.29
CA ILE A 100 -18.94 -27.43 -11.64
C ILE A 100 -19.44 -25.98 -11.78
N LEU A 101 -20.60 -25.65 -11.22
CA LEU A 101 -21.12 -24.28 -11.26
C LEU A 101 -20.17 -23.30 -10.56
N LEU A 102 -19.68 -23.64 -9.37
CA LEU A 102 -18.77 -22.79 -8.60
C LEU A 102 -17.42 -22.62 -9.32
N GLU A 103 -16.84 -23.72 -9.80
CA GLU A 103 -15.55 -23.73 -10.51
C GLU A 103 -15.62 -22.91 -11.80
N MET A 104 -16.64 -23.13 -12.62
CA MET A 104 -16.78 -22.40 -13.89
C MET A 104 -17.09 -20.91 -13.65
N GLN A 105 -17.82 -20.58 -12.58
CA GLN A 105 -18.05 -19.18 -12.21
C GLN A 105 -16.73 -18.50 -11.83
N GLU A 106 -15.87 -19.16 -11.04
CA GLU A 106 -14.54 -18.64 -10.71
C GLU A 106 -13.67 -18.44 -11.97
N VAL A 107 -13.67 -19.42 -12.88
CA VAL A 107 -12.95 -19.31 -14.16
C VAL A 107 -13.44 -18.11 -14.97
N LEU A 108 -14.76 -17.89 -15.06
CA LEU A 108 -15.33 -16.79 -15.84
C LEU A 108 -15.11 -15.42 -15.20
N THR A 109 -15.08 -15.33 -13.88
CA THR A 109 -14.71 -14.08 -13.19
C THR A 109 -13.25 -13.72 -13.47
N ASN A 110 -12.38 -14.72 -13.63
CA ASN A 110 -10.97 -14.51 -13.97
C ASN A 110 -10.72 -14.31 -15.47
N ASN A 111 -11.51 -14.97 -16.33
CA ASN A 111 -11.41 -14.92 -17.78
C ASN A 111 -12.81 -15.04 -18.42
N ASN A 112 -13.43 -13.90 -18.67
CA ASN A 112 -14.81 -13.82 -19.18
C ASN A 112 -14.98 -14.31 -20.63
N GLN A 113 -13.89 -14.58 -21.35
CA GLN A 113 -13.90 -15.03 -22.75
C GLN A 113 -13.81 -16.56 -22.91
N ASP A 114 -13.85 -17.33 -21.82
CA ASP A 114 -13.83 -18.79 -21.93
C ASP A 114 -15.21 -19.35 -22.32
N ASP A 115 -15.41 -19.54 -23.62
CA ASP A 115 -16.62 -20.15 -24.20
C ASP A 115 -16.95 -21.53 -23.62
N THR A 116 -15.94 -22.30 -23.22
CA THR A 116 -16.13 -23.63 -22.64
C THR A 116 -16.70 -23.49 -21.23
N ALA A 117 -16.11 -22.61 -20.42
CA ALA A 117 -16.61 -22.31 -19.09
C ALA A 117 -18.03 -21.73 -19.13
N GLN A 118 -18.34 -20.84 -20.08
CA GLN A 118 -19.71 -20.32 -20.27
C GLN A 118 -20.72 -21.43 -20.58
N LYS A 119 -20.37 -22.36 -21.47
CA LYS A 119 -21.22 -23.51 -21.82
C LYS A 119 -21.42 -24.44 -20.63
N GLN A 120 -20.36 -24.75 -19.88
CA GLN A 120 -20.45 -25.62 -18.70
C GLN A 120 -21.24 -24.97 -17.57
N LEU A 121 -21.05 -23.67 -17.32
CA LEU A 121 -21.82 -22.91 -16.35
C LEU A 121 -23.32 -22.92 -16.71
N SER A 122 -23.65 -22.65 -17.97
CA SER A 122 -25.04 -22.65 -18.46
C SER A 122 -25.68 -24.03 -18.27
N LYS A 123 -24.96 -25.09 -18.62
CA LYS A 123 -25.41 -26.48 -18.43
C LYS A 123 -25.61 -26.81 -16.94
N ALA A 124 -24.70 -26.40 -16.08
CA ALA A 124 -24.82 -26.61 -14.63
C ALA A 124 -26.06 -25.89 -14.08
N LYS A 125 -26.29 -24.63 -14.48
CA LYS A 125 -27.49 -23.85 -14.12
C LYS A 125 -28.78 -24.56 -14.56
N GLU A 126 -28.83 -25.08 -15.79
CA GLU A 126 -29.99 -25.83 -16.29
C GLU A 126 -30.25 -27.12 -15.49
N LYS A 127 -29.21 -27.86 -15.11
CA LYS A 127 -29.36 -29.08 -14.32
C LYS A 127 -29.82 -28.79 -12.90
N LEU A 128 -29.28 -27.75 -12.28
CA LEU A 128 -29.60 -27.35 -10.91
C LEU A 128 -30.98 -26.69 -10.79
N ASN A 129 -31.43 -25.95 -11.82
CA ASN A 129 -32.76 -25.31 -11.85
C ASN A 129 -33.94 -26.30 -11.70
N LYS A 130 -33.69 -27.61 -11.83
CA LYS A 130 -34.70 -28.65 -11.58
C LYS A 130 -34.99 -28.88 -10.09
N LYS A 131 -34.08 -28.44 -9.21
CA LYS A 131 -34.12 -28.72 -7.76
C LYS A 131 -33.92 -27.48 -6.91
N LEU A 132 -33.08 -26.57 -7.36
CA LEU A 132 -32.87 -25.26 -6.75
C LEU A 132 -33.73 -24.23 -7.48
N ARG A 133 -34.18 -23.23 -6.73
CA ARG A 133 -34.84 -22.06 -7.30
C ARG A 133 -33.81 -21.22 -8.04
N LYS A 134 -34.23 -20.57 -9.13
CA LYS A 134 -33.38 -19.68 -9.91
C LYS A 134 -32.63 -18.65 -9.04
N GLY A 135 -33.33 -18.06 -8.07
CA GLY A 135 -32.74 -17.09 -7.13
C GLY A 135 -31.67 -17.69 -6.21
N GLU A 136 -31.72 -18.97 -5.86
CA GLU A 136 -30.67 -19.63 -5.06
C GLU A 136 -29.39 -19.80 -5.88
N ILE A 137 -29.53 -20.19 -7.14
CA ILE A 137 -28.40 -20.33 -8.07
C ILE A 137 -27.77 -18.97 -8.37
N GLU A 138 -28.60 -17.95 -8.63
CA GLU A 138 -28.14 -16.58 -8.86
C GLU A 138 -27.38 -16.04 -7.65
N ASN A 139 -27.89 -16.24 -6.43
CA ASN A 139 -27.23 -15.79 -5.21
C ASN A 139 -25.86 -16.48 -5.01
N ILE A 140 -25.79 -17.79 -5.24
CA ILE A 140 -24.53 -18.54 -5.18
C ILE A 140 -23.51 -18.01 -6.21
N CYS A 141 -23.96 -17.73 -7.45
CA CYS A 141 -23.07 -17.19 -8.48
C CYS A 141 -22.57 -15.77 -8.12
N GLN A 142 -23.46 -14.92 -7.59
CA GLN A 142 -23.12 -13.56 -7.19
C GLN A 142 -22.08 -13.54 -6.07
N LEU A 143 -22.29 -14.34 -5.02
CA LEU A 143 -21.33 -14.45 -3.92
C LEU A 143 -19.98 -15.00 -4.38
N GLN A 144 -19.97 -16.03 -5.24
CA GLN A 144 -18.73 -16.55 -5.80
C GLN A 144 -17.99 -15.49 -6.63
N GLU A 145 -18.70 -14.72 -7.44
CA GLU A 145 -18.13 -13.63 -8.22
C GLU A 145 -17.54 -12.53 -7.32
N GLU A 146 -18.30 -12.09 -6.31
CA GLU A 146 -17.86 -11.06 -5.36
C GLU A 146 -16.61 -11.49 -4.59
N ILE A 147 -16.58 -12.72 -4.07
CA ILE A 147 -15.40 -13.28 -3.40
C ILE A 147 -14.19 -13.28 -4.34
N THR A 148 -14.36 -13.80 -5.56
CA THR A 148 -13.26 -13.89 -6.54
C THR A 148 -12.72 -12.51 -6.91
N GLN A 149 -13.59 -11.50 -7.05
CA GLN A 149 -13.18 -10.12 -7.31
C GLN A 149 -12.43 -9.50 -6.12
N LEU A 150 -12.91 -9.69 -4.90
CA LEU A 150 -12.27 -9.18 -3.70
C LEU A 150 -10.90 -9.85 -3.44
N GLU A 151 -10.78 -11.15 -3.67
CA GLU A 151 -9.50 -11.87 -3.59
C GLU A 151 -8.49 -11.37 -4.62
N LYS A 152 -8.95 -11.06 -5.83
CA LYS A 152 -8.11 -10.45 -6.86
C LYS A 152 -7.62 -9.05 -6.45
N GLN A 153 -8.50 -8.23 -5.87
CA GLN A 153 -8.11 -6.92 -5.32
C GLN A 153 -7.12 -7.05 -4.17
N GLN A 154 -7.35 -7.99 -3.24
CA GLN A 154 -6.46 -8.26 -2.12
C GLN A 154 -5.06 -8.68 -2.61
N LYS A 155 -4.99 -9.57 -3.60
CA LYS A 155 -3.73 -9.99 -4.21
C LYS A 155 -2.98 -8.82 -4.84
N GLN A 156 -3.67 -7.98 -5.61
CA GLN A 156 -3.07 -6.78 -6.21
C GLN A 156 -2.54 -5.80 -5.17
N ASN A 157 -3.26 -5.64 -4.05
CA ASN A 157 -2.81 -4.79 -2.94
C ASN A 157 -1.56 -5.37 -2.26
N TYR A 158 -1.50 -6.69 -2.05
CA TYR A 158 -0.33 -7.36 -1.47
C TYR A 158 0.90 -7.22 -2.37
N ASP A 159 0.74 -7.41 -3.68
CA ASP A 159 1.81 -7.26 -4.68
C ASP A 159 2.34 -5.80 -4.73
N ARG A 160 1.45 -4.81 -4.57
CA ARG A 160 1.85 -3.38 -4.48
C ARG A 160 2.67 -3.08 -3.23
N VAL A 161 2.24 -3.58 -2.07
CA VAL A 161 2.93 -3.36 -0.80
C VAL A 161 4.32 -4.03 -0.78
N THR A 162 4.47 -5.18 -1.43
CA THR A 162 5.76 -5.90 -1.50
C THR A 162 6.75 -5.25 -2.47
N GLN A 163 6.30 -4.61 -3.56
CA GLN A 163 7.19 -3.87 -4.47
C GLN A 163 7.78 -2.59 -3.85
N ILE A 164 7.15 -2.05 -2.80
CA ILE A 164 7.63 -0.85 -2.07
C ILE A 164 8.75 -1.23 -1.07
N GLN A 165 8.94 -2.53 -0.76
CA GLN A 165 10.00 -3.00 0.13
C GLN A 165 11.26 -3.45 -0.65
N ILE A 166 12.12 -2.45 -0.96
CA ILE A 166 13.59 -2.53 -1.14
C ILE A 166 14.11 -3.32 -2.36
N PRO A 167 14.81 -2.68 -3.34
CA PRO A 167 15.70 -3.42 -4.23
C PRO A 167 16.89 -3.98 -3.43
N PRO A 168 17.27 -5.27 -3.61
CA PRO A 168 18.41 -5.84 -2.91
C PRO A 168 19.73 -5.22 -3.39
N LYS A 169 20.41 -4.56 -2.44
CA LYS A 169 21.82 -4.08 -2.40
C LYS A 169 22.42 -3.44 -3.64
#